data_AF-A0A453IG54-F1
#
_entry.id   AF-A0A453IG54-F1
#
_cell.length_a   1.000
_cell.length_b   1.000
_cell.length_c   1.000
_cell.angle_alpha   90.00
_cell.angle_beta   90.00
_cell.angle_gamma   90.00
#
_symmetry.space_group_name_H-M   'P 1'
#
loop_
_entity.id
_entity.type
_entity.pdbx_description
1 polymer ?
#
loop_
_entity_poly.entity_id
_entity_poly.type
_entity_poly.pdbx_seq_one_letter_code
_entity_poly.pdbx_strand_id
1 'polypeptide(L)'
;LACFAGPLSIVMVVNPKKTYGPAADIWSLGCTVLEMLTRQLPYPDLEWTQALYRIGKGEPPAIPSGLSKEARDFISQCVKPNPEDRPSAAKLLDHPFVNRSMRSIRSM
;
A
#
# COMPACT_ATOMS: atom_id res chain seq x y z
N LEU A 1 12.56 -10.49 -2.92
CA LEU A 1 12.44 -11.29 -1.68
C LEU A 1 12.86 -10.51 -0.42
N ALA A 2 13.48 -9.33 -0.53
CA ALA A 2 14.11 -8.60 0.57
C ALA A 2 13.18 -7.88 1.56
N CYS A 3 11.87 -8.09 1.52
CA CYS A 3 10.94 -7.49 2.51
C CYS A 3 9.91 -8.47 3.07
N PHE A 4 10.14 -9.79 3.05
CA PHE A 4 9.33 -10.67 3.93
C PHE A 4 9.52 -10.38 5.44
N ALA A 5 10.43 -9.47 5.81
CA ALA A 5 10.58 -8.92 7.16
C ALA A 5 10.14 -7.43 7.32
N GLY A 6 9.69 -6.75 6.26
CA GLY A 6 9.62 -5.27 6.20
C GLY A 6 8.22 -4.64 6.40
N PRO A 7 7.16 -5.03 5.67
CA PRO A 7 5.88 -4.32 5.71
C PRO A 7 5.09 -4.55 7.01
N LEU A 8 5.16 -5.77 7.57
CA LEU A 8 4.49 -6.12 8.83
C LEU A 8 5.14 -5.45 10.04
N SER A 9 6.45 -5.21 9.98
CA SER A 9 7.22 -4.49 11.01
C SER A 9 7.01 -2.97 10.94
N ILE A 10 6.78 -2.42 9.73
CA ILE A 10 6.44 -1.01 9.53
C ILE A 10 5.07 -0.65 10.15
N VAL A 11 4.11 -1.56 10.14
CA VAL A 11 2.83 -1.35 10.86
C VAL A 11 3.01 -1.37 12.38
N MET A 12 3.99 -2.12 12.90
CA MET A 12 4.19 -2.35 14.33
C MET A 12 4.49 -1.07 15.13
N VAL A 13 5.14 -0.07 14.51
CA VAL A 13 5.66 1.10 15.24
C VAL A 13 4.73 2.32 15.20
N VAL A 14 3.71 2.34 14.32
CA VAL A 14 2.88 3.55 14.10
C VAL A 14 1.82 3.75 15.19
N ASN A 15 1.37 2.72 15.91
CA ASN A 15 0.43 2.90 17.03
C ASN A 15 0.40 1.72 18.03
N PRO A 16 1.07 1.80 19.18
CA PRO A 16 1.08 0.73 20.18
C PRO A 16 -0.28 0.49 20.88
N LYS A 17 -1.29 1.36 20.67
CA LYS A 17 -2.63 1.25 21.31
C LYS A 17 -3.75 0.76 20.37
N LYS A 18 -3.51 0.64 19.06
CA LYS A 18 -4.45 0.10 18.07
C LYS A 18 -3.71 -0.88 17.17
N THR A 19 -3.35 -2.00 17.77
CA THR A 19 -2.65 -3.12 17.16
C THR A 19 -3.51 -3.77 16.08
N TYR A 20 -2.98 -3.88 14.87
CA TYR A 20 -3.36 -4.82 13.82
C TYR A 20 -4.86 -4.99 13.53
N GLY A 21 -5.30 -4.43 12.40
CA GLY A 21 -6.60 -4.73 11.82
C GLY A 21 -6.49 -4.81 10.29
N PRO A 22 -7.55 -5.27 9.60
CA PRO A 22 -7.56 -5.42 8.15
C PRO A 22 -7.11 -4.17 7.39
N ALA A 23 -7.38 -2.97 7.92
CA ALA A 23 -6.95 -1.70 7.33
C ALA A 23 -5.42 -1.55 7.27
N ALA A 24 -4.67 -2.17 8.19
CA ALA A 24 -3.21 -2.18 8.14
C ALA A 24 -2.68 -3.09 7.02
N ASP A 25 -3.32 -4.23 6.79
CA ASP A 25 -3.00 -5.13 5.67
C ASP A 25 -3.29 -4.45 4.32
N ILE A 26 -4.31 -3.60 4.26
CA ILE A 26 -4.59 -2.80 3.06
C ILE A 26 -3.48 -1.78 2.79
N TRP A 27 -2.93 -1.15 3.83
CA TRP A 27 -1.79 -0.24 3.63
C TRP A 27 -0.56 -0.98 3.11
N SER A 28 -0.21 -2.12 3.72
CA SER A 28 0.94 -2.91 3.27
C SER A 28 0.75 -3.44 1.85
N LEU A 29 -0.46 -3.83 1.47
CA LEU A 29 -0.81 -4.16 0.08
C LEU A 29 -0.51 -3.00 -0.88
N GLY A 30 -0.95 -1.78 -0.56
CA GLY A 30 -0.67 -0.59 -1.37
C GLY A 30 0.82 -0.34 -1.56
N CYS A 31 1.60 -0.45 -0.48
CA CYS A 31 3.06 -0.35 -0.53
C CYS A 31 3.70 -1.45 -1.40
N THR A 32 3.26 -2.69 -1.26
CA THR A 32 3.78 -3.81 -2.07
C THR A 32 3.48 -3.62 -3.55
N VAL A 33 2.27 -3.18 -3.91
CA VAL A 33 1.92 -2.90 -5.31
C VAL A 33 2.76 -1.75 -5.86
N LEU A 34 2.93 -0.67 -5.10
CA LEU A 34 3.80 0.44 -5.48
C LEU A 34 5.23 -0.03 -5.75
N GLU A 35 5.81 -0.78 -4.80
CA GLU A 35 7.16 -1.33 -4.91
C GLU A 35 7.33 -2.23 -6.13
N MET A 36 6.36 -3.12 -6.40
CA MET A 36 6.42 -4.00 -7.57
C MET A 36 6.39 -3.22 -8.89
N LEU A 37 5.62 -2.13 -8.96
CA LEU A 37 5.47 -1.33 -10.17
C LEU A 37 6.66 -0.40 -10.41
N THR A 38 7.27 0.13 -9.36
CA THR A 38 8.41 1.06 -9.46
C THR A 38 9.76 0.37 -9.37
N ARG A 39 9.80 -0.86 -8.82
CA ARG A 39 11.02 -1.57 -8.38
C ARG A 39 11.85 -0.77 -7.36
N GLN A 40 11.18 0.10 -6.60
CA GLN A 40 11.78 0.96 -5.60
C GLN A 40 10.95 0.91 -4.31
N LEU A 41 11.61 1.05 -3.16
CA LEU A 41 10.92 1.15 -1.88
C LEU A 41 9.96 2.36 -1.89
N PRO A 42 8.83 2.30 -1.16
CA PRO A 42 7.89 3.44 -1.05
C PRO A 42 8.52 4.71 -0.49
N TYR A 43 9.60 4.59 0.29
CA TYR A 43 10.40 5.68 0.85
C TYR A 43 11.90 5.39 0.63
N PRO A 44 12.43 5.59 -0.58
CA PRO A 44 13.76 5.10 -0.96
C PRO A 44 14.92 5.83 -0.28
N ASP A 45 14.72 7.10 0.09
CA ASP A 45 15.77 7.96 0.68
C ASP A 45 15.66 8.10 2.20
N LEU A 46 14.81 7.30 2.85
CA LEU A 46 14.54 7.40 4.28
C LEU A 46 14.96 6.14 5.01
N GLU A 47 15.56 6.32 6.19
CA GLU A 47 15.67 5.24 7.16
C GLU A 47 14.28 4.83 7.67
N TRP A 48 14.15 3.57 8.10
CA TRP A 48 12.87 2.99 8.54
C TRP A 48 12.16 3.83 9.61
N THR A 49 12.88 4.42 10.57
CA THR A 49 12.31 5.30 11.62
C THR A 49 11.78 6.61 11.06
N GLN A 50 12.43 7.16 10.04
CA GLN A 50 11.98 8.39 9.38
C GLN A 50 10.73 8.14 8.54
N ALA A 51 10.68 7.00 7.84
CA ALA A 51 9.47 6.57 7.14
C ALA A 51 8.29 6.39 8.10
N LEU A 52 8.51 5.72 9.24
CA LEU A 52 7.51 5.57 10.29
C LEU A 52 6.98 6.90 10.83
N TYR A 53 7.88 7.86 11.05
CA TYR A 53 7.51 9.20 11.51
C TYR A 53 6.63 9.94 10.49
N ARG A 54 6.94 9.83 9.19
CA ARG A 54 6.10 10.40 8.11
C ARG A 54 4.73 9.72 8.04
N ILE A 55 4.68 8.40 8.13
CA ILE A 55 3.41 7.66 8.18
C ILE A 55 2.57 8.09 9.39
N GLY A 56 3.19 8.26 10.56
CA GLY A 56 2.52 8.76 11.77
C GLY A 56 1.98 10.18 11.65
N LYS A 57 2.57 11.01 10.78
CA LYS A 57 2.04 12.32 10.40
C LYS A 57 0.92 12.28 9.36
N GLY A 58 0.62 11.10 8.83
CA GLY A 58 -0.33 10.93 7.74
C GLY A 58 0.23 11.30 6.37
N GLU A 59 1.54 11.21 6.18
CA GLU A 59 2.20 11.45 4.89
C GLU A 59 2.37 10.11 4.14
N PRO A 60 1.54 9.83 3.10
CA PRO A 60 1.64 8.60 2.32
C PRO A 60 2.88 8.58 1.42
N PRO A 61 3.28 7.41 0.89
CA PRO A 61 4.38 7.34 -0.07
C PRO A 61 4.03 8.08 -1.36
N ALA A 62 5.06 8.57 -2.04
CA ALA A 62 4.87 9.24 -3.33
C ALA A 62 4.48 8.22 -4.42
N ILE A 63 3.43 8.55 -5.18
CA ILE A 63 2.95 7.72 -6.29
C ILE A 63 3.37 8.39 -7.61
N PRO A 64 4.27 7.78 -8.42
CA PRO A 64 4.71 8.38 -9.66
C PRO A 64 3.57 8.58 -10.68
N SER A 65 3.58 9.71 -11.38
CA SER A 65 2.60 10.03 -12.41
C SER A 65 2.68 9.11 -13.64
N GLY A 66 3.82 8.45 -13.85
CA GLY A 66 4.04 7.50 -14.96
C GLY A 66 3.29 6.17 -14.84
N LEU A 67 2.72 5.84 -13.67
CA LEU A 67 1.87 4.66 -13.51
C LEU A 67 0.51 4.86 -14.18
N SER A 68 -0.20 3.79 -14.53
CA SER A 68 -1.56 3.90 -15.09
C SER A 68 -2.51 4.58 -14.10
N LYS A 69 -3.55 5.24 -14.62
CA LYS A 69 -4.55 5.93 -13.78
C LYS A 69 -5.16 4.97 -12.77
N GLU A 70 -5.49 3.75 -13.18
CA GLU A 70 -6.09 2.72 -12.33
C GLU A 70 -5.13 2.24 -11.25
N ALA A 71 -3.83 2.11 -11.54
CA ALA A 71 -2.83 1.72 -10.55
C ALA A 71 -2.64 2.81 -9.50
N ARG A 72 -2.54 4.08 -9.93
CA ARG A 72 -2.42 5.21 -9.01
C ARG A 72 -3.63 5.34 -8.09
N ASP A 73 -4.83 5.16 -8.65
CA ASP A 73 -6.07 5.19 -7.88
C ASP A 73 -6.17 4.04 -6.88
N PHE A 74 -5.81 2.81 -7.30
CA PHE A 74 -5.77 1.66 -6.40
C PHE A 74 -4.81 1.88 -5.23
N ILE A 75 -3.58 2.31 -5.51
CA ILE A 75 -2.56 2.56 -4.48
C ILE A 75 -3.02 3.67 -3.54
N SER A 76 -3.54 4.78 -4.07
CA SER A 76 -3.98 5.93 -3.24
C SER A 76 -5.13 5.57 -2.29
N GLN A 77 -6.04 4.69 -2.71
CA GLN A 77 -7.09 4.16 -1.84
C GLN A 77 -6.52 3.28 -0.71
N CYS A 78 -5.46 2.52 -1.00
CA CYS A 78 -4.81 1.65 -0.02
C CYS A 78 -4.02 2.43 1.04
N VAL A 79 -3.27 3.47 0.62
CA VAL A 79 -2.37 4.23 1.50
C VAL A 79 -3.01 5.48 2.09
N LYS A 80 -4.32 5.44 2.38
CA LYS A 80 -4.98 6.56 3.07
C LYS A 80 -4.48 6.69 4.52
N PRO A 81 -4.21 7.92 5.00
CA PRO A 81 -3.70 8.15 6.36
C PRO A 81 -4.61 7.57 7.44
N ASN A 82 -5.91 7.85 7.36
CA ASN A 82 -6.91 7.34 8.27
C ASN A 82 -7.27 5.88 7.91
N PRO A 83 -7.11 4.91 8.83
CA PRO A 83 -7.43 3.50 8.59
C PRO A 83 -8.89 3.26 8.18
N GLU A 84 -9.84 4.03 8.71
CA GLU A 84 -11.28 3.86 8.43
C GLU A 84 -11.67 4.25 7.00
N ASP A 85 -10.84 5.07 6.34
CA ASP A 85 -11.09 5.49 4.96
C ASP A 85 -10.60 4.46 3.93
N ARG A 86 -9.85 3.45 4.38
CA ARG A 86 -9.31 2.39 3.53
C ARG A 86 -10.42 1.39 3.19
N PRO A 87 -10.63 1.06 1.91
CA PRO A 87 -11.61 0.06 1.51
C PRO A 87 -11.22 -1.32 2.02
N SER A 88 -12.20 -2.21 2.21
CA SER A 88 -11.93 -3.61 2.53
C SER A 88 -11.28 -4.33 1.35
N ALA A 89 -10.59 -5.44 1.64
CA ALA A 89 -10.01 -6.30 0.60
C ALA A 89 -11.07 -6.75 -0.43
N ALA A 90 -12.28 -7.08 0.03
CA ALA A 90 -13.40 -7.44 -0.83
C ALA A 90 -13.74 -6.31 -1.82
N LYS A 91 -13.83 -5.06 -1.36
CA LYS A 91 -14.08 -3.90 -2.25
C LYS A 91 -12.93 -3.67 -3.25
N LEU A 92 -11.69 -3.92 -2.82
CA LEU A 92 -10.52 -3.75 -3.68
C LEU A 92 -10.42 -4.81 -4.79
N LEU A 93 -10.97 -6.02 -4.57
CA LEU A 93 -11.02 -7.06 -5.62
C LEU A 93 -11.85 -6.63 -6.84
N ASP A 94 -12.88 -5.81 -6.62
CA ASP A 94 -13.72 -5.26 -7.68
C ASP A 94 -13.09 -4.06 -8.39
N HIS A 95 -11.97 -3.54 -7.88
CA HIS A 95 -11.33 -2.36 -8.43
C HIS A 95 -10.84 -2.60 -9.87
N PRO A 96 -10.98 -1.63 -10.81
CA PRO A 96 -10.56 -1.79 -12.20
C PRO A 96 -9.11 -2.25 -12.40
N PHE A 97 -8.20 -1.83 -11.52
CA PHE A 97 -6.79 -2.27 -11.49
C PHE A 97 -6.66 -3.81 -11.39
N VAL A 98 -7.46 -4.43 -10.51
CA VAL A 98 -7.44 -5.88 -10.27
C VAL A 98 -8.28 -6.60 -11.33
N ASN A 99 -9.47 -6.08 -11.63
CA ASN A 99 -10.43 -6.74 -12.51
C ASN A 99 -9.95 -6.79 -13.97
N ARG A 100 -9.22 -5.76 -14.45
CA ARG A 100 -8.59 -5.79 -15.78
C ARG A 100 -7.57 -6.93 -15.91
N SER A 101 -6.81 -7.19 -14.86
CA SER A 101 -5.82 -8.26 -14.80
C SER A 101 -6.49 -9.63 -14.77
N MET A 102 -7.56 -9.80 -13.99
CA MET A 102 -8.30 -11.07 -13.92
C MET A 102 -8.99 -11.46 -15.22
N ARG A 103 -9.48 -10.50 -16.01
CA ARG A 103 -10.02 -10.77 -17.36
C ARG A 103 -8.97 -11.36 -18.29
N SER A 104 -7.73 -10.89 -18.20
CA SER A 104 -6.62 -11.42 -19.00
C SER A 104 -6.17 -12.81 -18.56
N ILE A 105 -6.27 -13.13 -17.26
CA ILE A 105 -5.90 -14.45 -16.72
C ILE A 105 -6.97 -15.50 -17.02
N ARG A 106 -8.26 -15.14 -16.92
CA ARG A 106 -9.39 -16.06 -17.18
C ARG A 106 -9.63 -16.35 -18.66
N SER A 107 -8.99 -15.60 -19.56
CA SER A 107 -9.02 -15.86 -21.00
C SER A 107 -7.89 -16.76 -21.49
N MET A 108 -7.00 -17.22 -20.61
CA MET A 108 -5.98 -18.25 -20.87
C MET A 108 -6.50 -19.61 -20.41
#